data_AF-A0A959V946-F1
#
_entry.id   AF-A0A959V946-F1
#
_cell.length_a   1.000
_cell.length_b   1.000
_cell.length_c   1.000
_cell.angle_alpha   90.00
_cell.angle_beta   90.00
_cell.angle_gamma   90.00
#
_symmetry.space_group_name_H-M   'P 1'
#
loop_
_entity.id
_entity.type
_entity.pdbx_description
1 polymer ?
#
loop_
_entity_poly.entity_id
_entity_poly.type
_entity_poly.pdbx_seq_one_letter_code
_entity_poly.pdbx_strand_id
1 'polypeptide(L)'
;MLWALLFTLIFSGPESGMINAKFKKHVKKYVVEKERKDQILILVKFFEKESKALRKKEKKSMTQLAELNTSRTTTTEQFQEFFNQVMIDRTKMNDIKLETRMKVQQLIEPSEWDQIVTASKAYWNKNEKKRAKQISKLKKSFLKTELKIEKTITDPHRQQKALAIVRQFKDEVVRIEKAIDDVNINNKTAMGNLNATESEIAEMIKQIYDLQWQLFENYKTNHLQLVEITTDQEWDKIVKSLNKIF
;
A
#
# COMPACT_ATOMS: atom_id res chain seq x y z
N MET A 1 -11.97 -1.82 12.65
CA MET A 1 -10.69 -1.46 11.99
C MET A 1 -9.83 -2.70 11.69
N LEU A 2 -10.40 -3.72 11.04
CA LEU A 2 -9.68 -4.97 10.68
C LEU A 2 -9.79 -5.30 9.18
N TRP A 3 -10.54 -4.51 8.40
CA TRP A 3 -10.82 -4.67 6.96
C TRP A 3 -9.84 -3.86 6.08
N ALA A 4 -8.61 -3.62 6.56
CA ALA A 4 -7.71 -2.69 5.89
C ALA A 4 -6.27 -3.21 5.77
N LEU A 5 -5.97 -4.45 6.17
CA LEU A 5 -4.56 -4.85 6.25
C LEU A 5 -3.99 -5.04 4.85
N LEU A 6 -4.55 -5.91 4.02
CA LEU A 6 -4.06 -6.07 2.66
C LEU A 6 -4.41 -4.88 1.78
N PHE A 7 -5.55 -4.21 2.00
CA PHE A 7 -5.81 -2.96 1.28
C PHE A 7 -4.71 -1.93 1.56
N THR A 8 -4.25 -1.80 2.81
CA THR A 8 -3.09 -0.95 3.10
C THR A 8 -1.80 -1.49 2.52
N LEU A 9 -1.68 -2.76 2.15
CA LEU A 9 -0.48 -3.31 1.52
C LEU A 9 -0.49 -3.12 0.00
N ILE A 10 -1.55 -3.59 -0.67
CA ILE A 10 -1.80 -3.39 -2.11
C ILE A 10 -1.79 -1.90 -2.45
N PHE A 11 -2.29 -1.07 -1.54
CA PHE A 11 -2.49 0.34 -1.80
C PHE A 11 -1.72 1.23 -0.80
N SER A 12 -0.70 0.74 -0.07
CA SER A 12 0.27 1.69 0.51
C SER A 12 1.23 2.13 -0.57
N GLY A 13 1.19 3.41 -0.96
CA GLY A 13 2.33 3.97 -1.67
C GLY A 13 3.60 3.90 -0.79
N PRO A 14 4.78 4.19 -1.34
CA PRO A 14 5.99 4.37 -0.54
C PRO A 14 5.73 5.47 0.52
N GLU A 15 5.33 5.06 1.73
CA GLU A 15 5.19 5.92 2.92
C GLU A 15 6.55 6.51 3.33
N SER A 16 7.62 5.98 2.73
CA SER A 16 9.00 6.46 2.75
C SER A 16 9.22 7.77 1.97
N GLY A 17 8.22 8.27 1.23
CA GLY A 17 8.33 9.56 0.56
C GLY A 17 8.74 10.68 1.52
N MET A 18 9.75 11.48 1.13
CA MET A 18 10.28 12.49 2.04
C MET A 18 9.26 13.57 2.43
N ILE A 19 8.30 13.85 1.53
CA ILE A 19 7.12 14.70 1.82
C ILE A 19 6.11 13.89 2.64
N ASN A 20 6.49 13.62 3.89
CA ASN A 20 5.67 12.93 4.87
C ASN A 20 4.95 13.93 5.80
N ALA A 21 4.13 13.41 6.71
CA ALA A 21 3.36 14.22 7.66
C ALA A 21 4.21 15.09 8.61
N LYS A 22 5.52 14.87 8.70
CA LYS A 22 6.48 15.67 9.48
C LYS A 22 7.30 16.63 8.62
N PHE A 23 7.32 16.46 7.30
CA PHE A 23 8.13 17.28 6.40
C PHE A 23 7.87 18.78 6.57
N LYS A 24 6.59 19.20 6.62
CA LYS A 24 6.18 20.58 6.92
C LYS A 24 6.79 21.15 8.20
N LYS A 25 6.87 20.33 9.26
CA LYS A 25 7.48 20.74 10.53
C LYS A 25 8.99 20.90 10.38
N HIS A 26 9.63 20.02 9.62
CA HIS A 26 11.06 20.08 9.37
C HIS A 26 11.44 21.28 8.49
N VAL A 27 10.68 21.57 7.43
CA VAL A 27 10.84 22.79 6.60
C VAL A 27 10.79 24.05 7.45
N LYS A 28 9.78 24.19 8.32
CA LYS A 28 9.65 25.35 9.21
C LYS A 28 10.86 25.54 10.12
N LYS A 29 11.47 24.44 10.54
CA LYS A 29 12.58 24.42 11.51
C LYS A 29 13.93 24.67 10.85
N TYR A 30 14.17 24.09 9.68
CA TYR A 30 15.51 23.98 9.11
C TYR A 30 15.74 24.85 7.88
N VAL A 31 14.69 25.20 7.13
CA VAL A 31 14.85 26.18 6.05
C VAL A 31 15.00 27.56 6.69
N VAL A 32 16.04 28.31 6.35
CA VAL A 32 16.33 29.58 7.02
C VAL A 32 15.63 30.73 6.31
N GLU A 33 15.86 30.84 5.01
CA GLU A 33 15.35 31.93 4.17
C GLU A 33 13.81 31.86 4.09
N LYS A 34 13.16 33.01 4.31
CA LYS A 34 11.72 33.10 4.55
C LYS A 34 10.93 32.85 3.26
N GLU A 35 11.37 33.41 2.14
CA GLU A 35 10.68 33.30 0.87
C GLU A 35 10.67 31.86 0.34
N ARG A 36 11.84 31.21 0.26
CA ARG A 36 12.01 29.79 -0.09
C ARG A 36 11.20 28.90 0.83
N LYS A 37 11.22 29.17 2.14
CA LYS A 37 10.40 28.45 3.12
C LYS A 37 8.91 28.56 2.80
N ASP A 38 8.41 29.75 2.52
CA ASP A 38 7.00 29.96 2.20
C ASP A 38 6.60 29.26 0.90
N GLN A 39 7.46 29.32 -0.14
CA GLN A 39 7.27 28.58 -1.39
C GLN A 39 7.20 27.07 -1.17
N ILE A 40 8.14 26.48 -0.42
CA ILE A 40 8.12 25.05 -0.07
C ILE A 40 6.84 24.71 0.71
N LEU A 41 6.42 25.55 1.66
CA LEU A 41 5.22 25.30 2.46
C LEU A 41 3.92 25.34 1.64
N ILE A 42 3.86 26.15 0.57
CA ILE A 42 2.73 26.14 -0.38
C ILE A 42 2.65 24.79 -1.09
N LEU A 43 3.78 24.31 -1.64
CA LEU A 43 3.88 23.00 -2.30
C LEU A 43 3.45 21.86 -1.37
N VAL A 44 3.94 21.86 -0.13
CA VAL A 44 3.60 20.84 0.86
C VAL A 44 2.11 20.88 1.23
N LYS A 45 1.50 22.07 1.37
CA LYS A 45 0.06 22.20 1.64
C LYS A 45 -0.79 21.67 0.48
N PHE A 46 -0.38 21.94 -0.77
CA PHE A 46 -1.03 21.39 -1.95
C PHE A 46 -0.97 19.86 -1.95
N PHE A 47 0.21 19.28 -1.76
CA PHE A 47 0.38 17.83 -1.63
C PHE A 47 -0.46 17.22 -0.49
N GLU A 48 -0.50 17.86 0.68
CA GLU A 48 -1.32 17.43 1.83
C GLU A 48 -2.82 17.39 1.48
N LYS A 49 -3.31 18.37 0.73
CA LYS A 49 -4.70 18.47 0.27
C LYS A 49 -5.04 17.32 -0.68
N GLU A 50 -4.22 17.10 -1.72
CA GLU A 50 -4.43 16.05 -2.71
C GLU A 50 -4.32 14.66 -2.07
N SER A 51 -3.32 14.44 -1.19
CA SER A 51 -3.18 13.21 -0.41
C SER A 51 -4.41 12.94 0.47
N LYS A 52 -5.03 13.99 1.04
CA LYS A 52 -6.26 13.83 1.82
C LYS A 52 -7.46 13.48 0.93
N ALA A 53 -7.54 14.03 -0.27
CA ALA A 53 -8.57 13.67 -1.24
C ALA A 53 -8.43 12.19 -1.68
N LEU A 54 -7.21 11.75 -2.00
CA LEU A 54 -6.95 10.36 -2.34
C LEU A 54 -7.33 9.40 -1.21
N ARG A 55 -6.93 9.67 0.04
CA ARG A 55 -7.31 8.84 1.19
C ARG A 55 -8.82 8.67 1.37
N LYS A 56 -9.62 9.66 0.98
CA LYS A 56 -11.08 9.54 0.97
C LYS A 56 -11.56 8.60 -0.13
N LYS A 57 -10.96 8.65 -1.32
CA LYS A 57 -11.24 7.72 -2.42
C LYS A 57 -10.84 6.30 -2.05
N GLU A 58 -9.63 6.11 -1.52
CA GLU A 58 -9.13 4.82 -1.01
C GLU A 58 -10.11 4.17 -0.01
N LYS A 59 -10.66 4.94 0.92
CA LYS A 59 -11.66 4.42 1.87
C LYS A 59 -12.92 3.91 1.17
N LYS A 60 -13.35 4.57 0.09
CA LYS A 60 -14.48 4.10 -0.73
C LYS A 60 -14.09 2.85 -1.51
N SER A 61 -12.92 2.84 -2.14
CA SER A 61 -12.40 1.69 -2.87
C SER A 61 -12.25 0.44 -1.98
N MET A 62 -11.86 0.62 -0.71
CA MET A 62 -11.82 -0.48 0.26
C MET A 62 -13.21 -1.07 0.53
N THR A 63 -14.25 -0.24 0.52
CA THR A 63 -15.64 -0.71 0.69
C THR A 63 -16.10 -1.46 -0.56
N GLN A 64 -15.83 -0.90 -1.75
CA GLN A 64 -16.13 -1.54 -3.03
C GLN A 64 -15.40 -2.89 -3.18
N LEU A 65 -14.14 -2.97 -2.78
CA LEU A 65 -13.39 -4.24 -2.80
C LEU A 65 -14.03 -5.28 -1.89
N ALA A 66 -14.49 -4.89 -0.70
CA ALA A 66 -15.18 -5.80 0.21
C ALA A 66 -16.53 -6.28 -0.34
N GLU A 67 -17.25 -5.43 -1.07
CA GLU A 67 -18.50 -5.78 -1.78
C GLU A 67 -18.21 -6.78 -2.91
N LEU A 68 -17.24 -6.49 -3.77
CA LEU A 68 -16.77 -7.41 -4.82
C LEU A 68 -16.33 -8.75 -4.21
N ASN A 69 -15.57 -8.71 -3.12
CA ASN A 69 -15.12 -9.93 -2.47
C ASN A 69 -16.28 -10.71 -1.85
N THR A 70 -17.36 -10.06 -1.39
CA THR A 70 -18.49 -10.78 -0.78
C THR A 70 -19.32 -11.52 -1.83
N SER A 71 -19.40 -10.97 -3.04
CA SER A 71 -20.15 -11.57 -4.13
C SER A 71 -19.47 -12.84 -4.66
N ARG A 72 -20.28 -13.86 -4.98
CA ARG A 72 -19.84 -15.08 -5.70
C ARG A 72 -19.93 -14.94 -7.21
N THR A 73 -20.62 -13.91 -7.68
CA THR A 73 -20.82 -13.64 -9.10
C THR A 73 -19.87 -12.57 -9.60
N THR A 74 -18.92 -12.12 -8.77
CA THR A 74 -17.93 -11.14 -9.20
C THR A 74 -17.03 -11.74 -10.27
N THR A 75 -16.90 -11.01 -11.38
CA THR A 75 -16.13 -11.47 -12.54
C THR A 75 -14.72 -10.91 -12.53
N THR A 76 -13.86 -11.49 -13.36
CA THR A 76 -12.51 -10.98 -13.63
C THR A 76 -12.54 -9.52 -14.09
N GLU A 77 -13.50 -9.17 -14.95
CA GLU A 77 -13.65 -7.83 -15.53
C GLU A 77 -14.01 -6.81 -14.45
N GLN A 78 -14.89 -7.16 -13.51
CA GLN A 78 -15.25 -6.27 -12.39
C GLN A 78 -14.07 -6.00 -11.46
N PHE A 79 -13.25 -7.02 -11.17
CA PHE A 79 -11.99 -6.83 -10.44
C PHE A 79 -11.02 -5.95 -11.22
N GLN A 80 -10.87 -6.20 -12.51
CA GLN A 80 -9.98 -5.43 -13.38
C GLN A 80 -10.39 -3.95 -13.45
N GLU A 81 -11.67 -3.67 -13.64
CA GLU A 81 -12.22 -2.31 -13.67
C GLU A 81 -11.97 -1.59 -12.34
N PHE A 82 -12.27 -2.26 -11.22
CA PHE A 82 -11.99 -1.74 -9.88
C PHE A 82 -10.52 -1.36 -9.73
N PHE A 83 -9.60 -2.26 -10.08
CA PHE A 83 -8.19 -2.02 -9.89
C PHE A 83 -7.66 -0.92 -10.80
N ASN A 84 -8.04 -0.93 -12.09
CA ASN A 84 -7.70 0.13 -13.02
C ASN A 84 -8.11 1.51 -12.49
N GLN A 85 -9.31 1.63 -11.93
CA GLN A 85 -9.78 2.89 -11.34
C GLN A 85 -8.92 3.33 -10.14
N VAL A 86 -8.55 2.40 -9.26
CA VAL A 86 -7.65 2.69 -8.13
C VAL A 86 -6.26 3.11 -8.62
N MET A 87 -5.76 2.45 -9.67
CA MET A 87 -4.45 2.75 -10.25
C MET A 87 -4.40 4.10 -10.94
N ILE A 88 -5.45 4.54 -11.62
CA ILE A 88 -5.55 5.90 -12.19
C ILE A 88 -5.36 6.95 -11.09
N ASP A 89 -6.10 6.80 -9.98
CA ASP A 89 -6.01 7.73 -8.85
C ASP A 89 -4.64 7.71 -8.18
N ARG A 90 -4.01 6.53 -8.10
CA ARG A 90 -2.65 6.35 -7.59
C ARG A 90 -1.62 7.04 -8.47
N THR A 91 -1.67 6.82 -9.79
CA THR A 91 -0.70 7.37 -10.74
C THR A 91 -0.71 8.88 -10.66
N LYS A 92 -1.89 9.49 -10.70
CA LYS A 92 -2.05 10.93 -10.49
C LYS A 92 -1.39 11.42 -9.20
N MET A 93 -1.55 10.70 -8.10
CA MET A 93 -0.94 11.07 -6.82
C MET A 93 0.59 10.93 -6.84
N ASN A 94 1.12 9.92 -7.52
CA ASN A 94 2.56 9.75 -7.67
C ASN A 94 3.17 10.81 -8.57
N ASP A 95 2.48 11.24 -9.62
CA ASP A 95 2.90 12.38 -10.45
C ASP A 95 2.97 13.65 -9.60
N ILE A 96 1.92 13.94 -8.81
CA ILE A 96 1.91 15.08 -7.88
C ILE A 96 3.06 14.97 -6.87
N LYS A 97 3.31 13.76 -6.33
CA LYS A 97 4.40 13.52 -5.38
C LYS A 97 5.77 13.80 -6.01
N LEU A 98 5.99 13.31 -7.22
CA LEU A 98 7.23 13.48 -7.99
C LEU A 98 7.46 14.94 -8.32
N GLU A 99 6.46 15.61 -8.90
CA GLU A 99 6.49 17.04 -9.23
C GLU A 99 6.79 17.88 -7.98
N THR A 100 6.11 17.60 -6.86
CA THR A 100 6.34 18.32 -5.60
C THR A 100 7.77 18.07 -5.11
N ARG A 101 8.29 16.84 -5.18
CA ARG A 101 9.66 16.49 -4.76
C ARG A 101 10.70 17.21 -5.62
N MET A 102 10.51 17.31 -6.92
CA MET A 102 11.41 18.02 -7.86
C MET A 102 11.41 19.53 -7.59
N LYS A 103 10.24 20.15 -7.41
CA LYS A 103 10.15 21.58 -7.08
C LYS A 103 10.79 21.90 -5.75
N VAL A 104 10.58 21.07 -4.73
CA VAL A 104 11.22 21.23 -3.41
C VAL A 104 12.74 21.09 -3.51
N GLN A 105 13.25 20.18 -4.35
CA GLN A 105 14.68 20.00 -4.60
C GLN A 105 15.36 21.29 -5.06
N GLN A 106 14.70 22.04 -5.94
CA GLN A 106 15.22 23.26 -6.53
C GLN A 106 15.26 24.43 -5.54
N LEU A 107 14.48 24.35 -4.46
CA LEU A 107 14.32 25.44 -3.49
C LEU A 107 15.14 25.23 -2.21
N ILE A 108 15.53 24.00 -1.91
CA ILE A 108 16.18 23.65 -0.65
C ILE A 108 17.70 23.58 -0.81
N GLU A 109 18.43 24.11 0.17
CA GLU A 109 19.88 23.95 0.18
C GLU A 109 20.29 22.54 0.64
N PRO A 110 21.45 22.03 0.20
CA PRO A 110 21.97 20.74 0.65
C PRO A 110 22.04 20.59 2.19
N SER A 111 22.52 21.62 2.88
CA SER A 111 22.66 21.61 4.34
C SER A 111 21.31 21.59 5.08
N GLU A 112 20.30 22.25 4.53
CA GLU A 112 18.93 22.24 5.04
C GLU A 112 18.30 20.86 4.81
N TRP A 113 18.53 20.29 3.63
CA TRP A 113 18.06 18.96 3.26
C TRP A 113 18.59 17.87 4.18
N ASP A 114 19.90 17.87 4.45
CA ASP A 114 20.54 16.89 5.34
C ASP A 114 19.94 16.93 6.76
N GLN A 115 19.61 18.12 7.26
CA GLN A 115 18.94 18.28 8.54
C GLN A 115 17.51 17.73 8.52
N ILE A 116 16.75 17.97 7.44
CA ILE A 116 15.41 17.42 7.26
C ILE A 116 15.43 15.89 7.17
N VAL A 117 16.34 15.33 6.38
CA VAL A 117 16.55 13.87 6.23
C VAL A 117 16.89 13.26 7.58
N THR A 118 17.86 13.83 8.28
CA THR A 118 18.29 13.36 9.60
C THR A 118 17.15 13.38 10.61
N ALA A 119 16.36 14.45 10.66
CA ALA A 119 15.20 14.55 11.53
C ALA A 119 14.06 13.58 11.15
N SER A 120 14.00 13.15 9.88
CA SER A 120 13.00 12.22 9.37
C SER A 120 13.33 10.75 9.65
N LYS A 121 14.60 10.41 9.91
CA LYS A 121 15.03 9.01 10.20
C LYS A 121 14.22 8.36 11.33
N ALA A 122 13.95 9.10 12.41
CA ALA A 122 13.16 8.58 13.52
C ALA A 122 11.71 8.23 13.12
N TYR A 123 11.13 9.02 12.21
CA TYR A 123 9.80 8.75 11.66
C TYR A 123 9.80 7.52 10.75
N TRP A 124 10.80 7.38 9.88
CA TRP A 124 10.97 6.21 9.01
C TRP A 124 11.11 4.92 9.82
N ASN A 125 11.98 4.91 10.83
CA ASN A 125 12.17 3.76 11.71
C ASN A 125 10.88 3.39 12.46
N LYS A 126 10.07 4.38 12.84
CA LYS A 126 8.77 4.14 13.47
C LYS A 126 7.78 3.48 12.51
N ASN A 127 7.74 3.91 11.25
CA ASN A 127 6.85 3.34 10.24
C ASN A 127 7.28 1.93 9.86
N GLU A 128 8.57 1.66 9.75
CA GLU A 128 9.11 0.30 9.54
C GLU A 128 8.66 -0.66 10.65
N LYS A 129 8.78 -0.25 11.92
CA LYS A 129 8.27 -1.04 13.05
C LYS A 129 6.75 -1.24 13.01
N LYS A 130 5.99 -0.27 12.50
CA LYS A 130 4.53 -0.43 12.31
C LYS A 130 4.23 -1.44 11.21
N ARG A 131 4.97 -1.41 10.09
CA ARG A 131 4.82 -2.34 8.98
C ARG A 131 5.13 -3.77 9.39
N ALA A 132 6.23 -4.00 10.10
CA ALA A 132 6.56 -5.30 10.67
C ALA A 132 5.42 -5.85 11.57
N LYS A 133 4.79 -4.99 12.39
CA LYS A 133 3.62 -5.37 13.19
C LYS A 133 2.38 -5.66 12.34
N GLN A 134 2.17 -4.94 11.23
CA GLN A 134 1.07 -5.22 10.29
C GLN A 134 1.26 -6.59 9.62
N ILE A 135 2.46 -6.92 9.16
CA ILE A 135 2.79 -8.24 8.59
C ILE A 135 2.54 -9.36 9.61
N SER A 136 2.95 -9.17 10.87
CA SER A 136 2.66 -10.13 11.94
C SER A 136 1.15 -10.34 12.16
N LYS A 137 0.36 -9.24 12.14
CA LYS A 137 -1.11 -9.33 12.23
C LYS A 137 -1.70 -10.04 11.01
N LEU A 138 -1.19 -9.77 9.83
CA LEU A 138 -1.63 -10.39 8.58
C LEU A 138 -1.43 -11.91 8.61
N LYS A 139 -0.25 -12.39 9.03
CA LYS A 139 0.01 -13.83 9.23
C LYS A 139 -0.99 -14.47 10.19
N LYS A 140 -1.37 -13.78 11.28
CA LYS A 140 -2.41 -14.24 12.20
C LYS A 140 -3.80 -14.25 11.57
N SER A 141 -4.13 -13.29 10.72
CA SER A 141 -5.40 -13.28 9.97
C SER A 141 -5.48 -14.45 8.99
N PHE A 142 -4.38 -14.77 8.29
CA PHE A 142 -4.30 -15.97 7.45
C PHE A 142 -4.56 -17.25 8.24
N LEU A 143 -3.89 -17.44 9.39
CA LEU A 143 -4.11 -18.60 10.24
C LEU A 143 -5.58 -18.73 10.69
N LYS A 144 -6.24 -17.61 11.03
CA LYS A 144 -7.66 -17.61 11.37
C LYS A 144 -8.55 -18.02 10.20
N THR A 145 -8.19 -17.62 8.99
CA THR A 145 -8.89 -18.05 7.77
C THR A 145 -8.68 -19.53 7.48
N GLU A 146 -7.45 -20.06 7.64
CA GLU A 146 -7.16 -21.50 7.53
C GLU A 146 -8.03 -22.31 8.50
N LEU A 147 -8.04 -21.95 9.80
CA LEU A 147 -8.90 -22.58 10.81
C LEU A 147 -10.40 -22.45 10.49
N LYS A 148 -10.80 -21.37 9.81
CA LYS A 148 -12.20 -21.16 9.42
C LYS A 148 -12.58 -22.10 8.28
N ILE A 149 -11.69 -22.32 7.31
CA ILE A 149 -11.86 -23.28 6.21
C ILE A 149 -12.03 -24.70 6.77
N GLU A 150 -11.13 -25.13 7.67
CA GLU A 150 -11.18 -26.45 8.31
C GLU A 150 -12.52 -26.73 9.02
N LYS A 151 -13.10 -25.70 9.64
CA LYS A 151 -14.39 -25.82 10.34
C LYS A 151 -15.61 -25.71 9.44
N THR A 152 -15.44 -25.21 8.21
CA THR A 152 -16.57 -24.81 7.36
C THR A 152 -16.78 -25.78 6.20
N ILE A 153 -15.70 -26.23 5.56
CA ILE A 153 -15.76 -27.16 4.43
C ILE A 153 -15.62 -28.57 4.97
N THR A 154 -16.67 -29.38 4.85
CA THR A 154 -16.69 -30.76 5.36
C THR A 154 -16.09 -31.76 4.40
N ASP A 155 -16.13 -31.49 3.09
CA ASP A 155 -15.52 -32.33 2.08
C ASP A 155 -13.97 -32.24 2.17
N PRO A 156 -13.26 -33.35 2.46
CA PRO A 156 -11.82 -33.30 2.70
C PRO A 156 -11.00 -32.80 1.51
N HIS A 157 -11.41 -33.13 0.29
CA HIS A 157 -10.68 -32.78 -0.92
C HIS A 157 -10.84 -31.29 -1.26
N ARG A 158 -12.07 -30.74 -1.19
CA ARG A 158 -12.33 -29.29 -1.33
C ARG A 158 -11.67 -28.50 -0.21
N GLN A 159 -11.69 -29.01 1.02
CA GLN A 159 -11.00 -28.40 2.16
C GLN A 159 -9.49 -28.29 1.91
N GLN A 160 -8.83 -29.37 1.49
CA GLN A 160 -7.40 -29.37 1.20
C GLN A 160 -7.05 -28.38 0.07
N LYS A 161 -7.86 -28.34 -1.00
CA LYS A 161 -7.70 -27.36 -2.08
C LYS A 161 -7.82 -25.92 -1.58
N ALA A 162 -8.86 -25.61 -0.80
CA ALA A 162 -9.06 -24.27 -0.24
C ALA A 162 -7.90 -23.84 0.66
N LEU A 163 -7.38 -24.75 1.50
CA LEU A 163 -6.21 -24.49 2.33
C LEU A 163 -4.95 -24.24 1.49
N ALA A 164 -4.72 -25.01 0.43
CA ALA A 164 -3.59 -24.80 -0.46
C ALA A 164 -3.64 -23.42 -1.13
N ILE A 165 -4.81 -23.02 -1.64
CA ILE A 165 -5.04 -21.71 -2.26
C ILE A 165 -4.72 -20.57 -1.28
N VAL A 166 -5.23 -20.62 -0.04
CA VAL A 166 -4.95 -19.59 0.98
C VAL A 166 -3.49 -19.57 1.43
N ARG A 167 -2.84 -20.73 1.56
CA ARG A 167 -1.43 -20.82 1.95
C ARG A 167 -0.51 -20.28 0.88
N GLN A 168 -0.74 -20.62 -0.39
CA GLN A 168 0.01 -20.07 -1.51
C GLN A 168 -0.13 -18.54 -1.56
N PHE A 169 -1.35 -18.02 -1.41
CA PHE A 169 -1.56 -16.58 -1.40
C PHE A 169 -0.88 -15.89 -0.22
N LYS A 170 -0.91 -16.48 0.98
CA LYS A 170 -0.15 -15.98 2.15
C LYS A 170 1.34 -15.86 1.84
N ASP A 171 1.93 -16.87 1.23
CA ASP A 171 3.36 -16.91 0.92
C ASP A 171 3.71 -15.84 -0.13
N GLU A 172 2.86 -15.68 -1.15
CA GLU A 172 2.98 -14.60 -2.14
C GLU A 172 2.89 -13.21 -1.52
N VAL A 173 1.94 -12.99 -0.63
CA VAL A 173 1.79 -11.71 0.08
C VAL A 173 3.05 -11.39 0.90
N VAL A 174 3.60 -12.38 1.62
CA VAL A 174 4.84 -12.19 2.40
C VAL A 174 6.04 -11.92 1.49
N ARG A 175 6.14 -12.62 0.35
CA ARG A 175 7.20 -12.42 -0.64
C ARG A 175 7.15 -11.01 -1.24
N ILE A 176 5.97 -10.59 -1.69
CA ILE A 176 5.76 -9.26 -2.29
C ILE A 176 6.03 -8.16 -1.27
N GLU A 177 5.56 -8.29 -0.04
CA GLU A 177 5.83 -7.31 1.01
C GLU A 177 7.32 -7.13 1.27
N LYS A 178 8.08 -8.23 1.30
CA LYS A 178 9.53 -8.17 1.42
C LYS A 178 10.17 -7.44 0.24
N ALA A 179 9.73 -7.72 -0.98
CA ALA A 179 10.22 -7.01 -2.16
C ALA A 179 9.90 -5.51 -2.11
N ILE A 180 8.70 -5.12 -1.65
CA ILE A 180 8.35 -3.71 -1.45
C ILE A 180 9.21 -3.08 -0.35
N ASP A 181 9.53 -3.80 0.72
CA ASP A 181 10.46 -3.33 1.76
C ASP A 181 11.87 -3.11 1.20
N ASP A 182 12.37 -4.02 0.38
CA ASP A 182 13.69 -3.90 -0.28
C ASP A 182 13.72 -2.68 -1.20
N VAL A 183 12.68 -2.47 -2.03
CA VAL A 183 12.54 -1.25 -2.83
C VAL A 183 12.46 -0.01 -1.94
N ASN A 184 11.73 -0.07 -0.83
CA ASN A 184 11.63 1.06 0.10
C ASN A 184 12.96 1.39 0.80
N ILE A 185 13.81 0.40 1.10
CA ILE A 185 15.14 0.61 1.66
C ILE A 185 16.01 1.35 0.64
N ASN A 186 16.03 0.89 -0.61
CA ASN A 186 16.71 1.57 -1.71
C ASN A 186 16.14 2.99 -1.92
N ASN A 187 14.82 3.13 -1.79
CA ASN A 187 14.12 4.41 -1.87
C ASN A 187 14.46 5.35 -0.73
N LYS A 188 14.75 4.88 0.49
CA LYS A 188 15.24 5.78 1.56
C LYS A 188 16.59 6.38 1.19
N THR A 189 17.46 5.62 0.52
CA THR A 189 18.75 6.09 0.01
C THR A 189 18.55 7.13 -1.10
N ALA A 190 17.73 6.81 -2.11
CA ALA A 190 17.44 7.72 -3.22
C ALA A 190 16.64 8.95 -2.79
N MET A 191 15.63 8.80 -1.92
CA MET A 191 14.89 9.93 -1.37
C MET A 191 15.81 10.80 -0.52
N GLY A 192 16.68 10.21 0.30
CA GLY A 192 17.67 10.93 1.09
C GLY A 192 18.68 11.69 0.24
N ASN A 193 18.94 11.24 -0.98
CA ASN A 193 19.76 11.96 -1.95
C ASN A 193 19.01 13.20 -2.46
N LEU A 194 19.50 14.39 -2.13
CA LEU A 194 18.94 15.64 -2.66
C LEU A 194 18.93 15.60 -4.18
N ASN A 195 19.98 15.07 -4.80
CA ASN A 195 20.23 15.08 -6.24
C ASN A 195 19.60 13.91 -7.00
N ALA A 196 18.73 13.13 -6.38
CA ALA A 196 18.01 12.07 -7.10
C ALA A 196 17.24 12.66 -8.29
N THR A 197 17.37 12.00 -9.43
CA THR A 197 16.72 12.39 -10.68
C THR A 197 15.26 11.98 -10.67
N GLU A 198 14.48 12.61 -11.55
CA GLU A 198 13.09 12.25 -11.78
C GLU A 198 12.96 10.77 -12.20
N SER A 199 13.84 10.30 -13.08
CA SER A 199 13.85 8.92 -13.58
C SER A 199 14.14 7.91 -12.48
N GLU A 200 15.12 8.16 -11.59
CA GLU A 200 15.40 7.28 -10.46
C GLU A 200 14.19 7.15 -9.54
N ILE A 201 13.48 8.26 -9.27
CA ILE A 201 12.30 8.24 -8.41
C ILE A 201 11.11 7.57 -9.09
N ALA A 202 10.90 7.85 -10.39
CA ALA A 202 9.84 7.24 -11.18
C ALA A 202 10.01 5.73 -11.30
N GLU A 203 11.24 5.24 -11.50
CA GLU A 203 11.54 3.81 -11.59
C GLU A 203 11.22 3.08 -10.27
N MET A 204 11.57 3.67 -9.12
CA MET A 204 11.21 3.09 -7.82
C MET A 204 9.70 3.05 -7.59
N ILE A 205 8.97 4.09 -8.04
CA ILE A 205 7.51 4.11 -8.00
C ILE A 205 6.97 2.98 -8.87
N LYS A 206 7.48 2.83 -10.09
CA LYS A 206 7.08 1.76 -11.03
C LYS A 206 7.29 0.37 -10.44
N GLN A 207 8.43 0.10 -9.82
CA GLN A 207 8.69 -1.21 -9.18
C GLN A 207 7.69 -1.54 -8.09
N ILE A 208 7.32 -0.56 -7.25
CA ILE A 208 6.27 -0.76 -6.23
C ILE A 208 4.92 -1.03 -6.90
N TYR A 209 4.61 -0.33 -7.98
CA TYR A 209 3.38 -0.54 -8.75
C TYR A 209 3.28 -1.95 -9.32
N ASP A 210 4.35 -2.43 -9.96
CA ASP A 210 4.39 -3.75 -10.57
C ASP A 210 4.17 -4.84 -9.50
N LEU A 211 4.74 -4.66 -8.31
CA LEU A 211 4.53 -5.53 -7.15
C LEU A 211 3.08 -5.46 -6.61
N GLN A 212 2.48 -4.28 -6.56
CA GLN A 212 1.08 -4.09 -6.15
C GLN A 212 0.11 -4.71 -7.15
N TRP A 213 0.40 -4.57 -8.45
CA TRP A 213 -0.32 -5.22 -9.53
C TRP A 213 -0.28 -6.75 -9.37
N GLN A 214 0.92 -7.31 -9.15
CA GLN A 214 1.07 -8.75 -8.92
C GLN A 214 0.29 -9.23 -7.69
N LEU A 215 0.30 -8.46 -6.60
CA LEU A 215 -0.45 -8.79 -5.39
C LEU A 215 -1.97 -8.81 -5.65
N PHE A 216 -2.45 -7.84 -6.43
CA PHE A 216 -3.85 -7.77 -6.82
C PHE A 216 -4.28 -8.93 -7.72
N GLU A 217 -3.47 -9.28 -8.72
CA GLU A 217 -3.75 -10.43 -9.59
C GLU A 217 -3.81 -11.73 -8.79
N ASN A 218 -2.85 -11.95 -7.89
CA ASN A 218 -2.85 -13.09 -6.98
C ASN A 218 -4.10 -13.12 -6.09
N TYR A 219 -4.55 -11.97 -5.62
CA TYR A 219 -5.77 -11.83 -4.85
C TYR A 219 -7.02 -12.19 -5.68
N LYS A 220 -7.15 -11.64 -6.89
CA LYS A 220 -8.26 -11.92 -7.81
C LYS A 220 -8.36 -13.42 -8.11
N THR A 221 -7.23 -14.04 -8.47
CA THR A 221 -7.16 -15.49 -8.73
C THR A 221 -7.56 -16.29 -7.49
N ASN A 222 -7.05 -15.92 -6.30
CA ASN A 222 -7.40 -16.57 -5.03
C ASN A 222 -8.91 -16.50 -4.74
N HIS A 223 -9.52 -15.34 -4.92
CA HIS A 223 -10.96 -15.15 -4.74
C HIS A 223 -11.76 -16.09 -5.67
N LEU A 224 -11.50 -16.03 -6.97
CA LEU A 224 -12.26 -16.79 -7.98
C LEU A 224 -12.15 -18.30 -7.74
N GLN A 225 -10.95 -18.80 -7.45
CA GLN A 225 -10.71 -20.21 -7.13
C GLN A 225 -11.45 -20.64 -5.86
N LEU A 226 -11.47 -19.81 -4.81
CA LEU A 226 -12.18 -20.14 -3.58
C LEU A 226 -13.69 -20.14 -3.77
N VAL A 227 -14.23 -19.19 -4.55
CA VAL A 227 -15.67 -19.16 -4.90
C VAL A 227 -16.07 -20.44 -5.63
N GLU A 228 -15.28 -20.87 -6.63
CA GLU A 228 -15.55 -22.06 -7.45
C GLU A 228 -15.64 -23.36 -6.62
N ILE A 229 -14.78 -23.52 -5.62
CA ILE A 229 -14.70 -24.77 -4.84
C ILE A 229 -15.56 -24.76 -3.56
N THR A 230 -16.20 -23.64 -3.24
CA THR A 230 -17.06 -23.50 -2.05
C THR A 230 -18.53 -23.45 -2.44
N THR A 231 -19.40 -23.89 -1.54
CA THR A 231 -20.84 -23.62 -1.62
C THR A 231 -21.15 -22.20 -1.13
N ASP A 232 -22.35 -21.70 -1.42
CA ASP A 232 -22.80 -20.38 -0.95
C ASP A 232 -22.68 -20.23 0.58
N GLN A 233 -23.13 -21.26 1.32
CA GLN A 233 -23.09 -21.26 2.78
C GLN A 233 -21.65 -21.33 3.34
N GLU A 234 -20.76 -22.04 2.65
CA GLU A 234 -19.34 -22.11 3.00
C GLU A 234 -18.68 -20.75 2.75
N TRP A 235 -18.93 -20.15 1.59
CA TRP A 235 -18.38 -18.88 1.18
C TRP A 235 -18.75 -17.74 2.12
N ASP A 236 -20.04 -17.59 2.48
CA ASP A 236 -20.51 -16.56 3.41
C ASP A 236 -19.78 -16.56 4.76
N LYS A 237 -19.31 -17.74 5.18
CA LYS A 237 -18.57 -17.93 6.42
C LYS A 237 -17.06 -17.66 6.23
N ILE A 238 -16.49 -18.06 5.11
CA ILE A 238 -15.06 -17.91 4.79
C ILE A 238 -14.74 -16.46 4.40
N VAL A 239 -15.56 -15.84 3.56
CA VAL A 239 -15.35 -14.49 3.02
C VAL A 239 -15.27 -13.42 4.10
N LYS A 240 -16.03 -13.57 5.19
CA LYS A 240 -15.95 -12.69 6.36
C LYS A 240 -14.61 -12.79 7.09
N SER A 241 -13.91 -13.93 7.00
CA SER A 241 -12.56 -14.08 7.53
C SER A 241 -11.52 -13.55 6.55
N LEU A 242 -11.68 -13.87 5.26
CA LEU A 242 -10.86 -13.36 4.17
C LEU A 242 -10.85 -11.83 4.13
N ASN A 243 -12.02 -11.19 4.18
CA ASN A 243 -12.11 -9.73 4.23
C ASN A 243 -11.30 -9.14 5.40
N LYS A 244 -11.04 -9.84 6.53
CA LYS A 244 -10.20 -9.33 7.64
C LYS A 244 -8.68 -9.45 7.38
N ILE A 245 -8.30 -10.20 6.35
CA ILE A 245 -6.97 -10.14 5.76
C ILE A 245 -6.88 -8.87 4.91
N PHE A 246 -7.95 -8.59 4.17
CA PHE A 246 -8.11 -7.40 3.33
C PHE A 246 -8.29 -6.13 4.16
#